data_AF-A0A3A9G8T5-F1
#
_entry.id   AF-A0A3A9G8T5-F1
#
_cell.length_a   1.000
_cell.length_b   1.000
_cell.length_c   1.000
_cell.angle_alpha   90.00
_cell.angle_beta   90.00
_cell.angle_gamma   90.00
#
_symmetry.space_group_name_H-M   'P 1'
#
loop_
_entity.id
_entity.type
_entity.pdbx_description
1 polymer ?
#
loop_
_entity_poly.entity_id
_entity_poly.type
_entity_poly.pdbx_seq_one_letter_code
_entity_poly.pdbx_strand_id
1 'polypeptide(L)' 'MEYLTTAELSERWKSTSLRIGILCVDGRIEDAIRKGKTWYCQ' A
#
# COMPACT_ATOMS: atom_id res chain seq x y z
N MET A 1 14.94 -2.73 3.42
CA MET A 1 13.54 -2.31 3.61
C MET A 1 12.77 -2.86 2.43
N GLU A 2 12.02 -3.93 2.64
CA GLU A 2 11.14 -4.51 1.61
C GLU A 2 9.85 -3.70 1.57
N TYR A 3 9.83 -2.67 0.74
CA TYR A 3 8.60 -1.95 0.45
C TYR A 3 7.73 -2.81 -0.46
N LEU A 4 6.59 -3.26 0.04
CA LEU A 4 5.62 -3.96 -0.77
C LEU A 4 4.83 -2.94 -1.59
N THR A 5 4.58 -3.28 -2.85
CA THR A 5 3.68 -2.46 -3.67
C THR A 5 2.23 -2.72 -3.25
N THR A 6 1.33 -1.79 -3.58
CA THR A 6 -0.11 -2.02 -3.40
C THR A 6 -0.63 -3.30 -4.09
N ALA A 7 0.07 -3.82 -5.10
CA ALA A 7 -0.27 -5.07 -5.76
C ALA A 7 0.15 -6.29 -4.92
N GLU A 8 1.37 -6.29 -4.39
CA GLU A 8 1.87 -7.33 -3.48
C GLU A 8 1.04 -7.39 -2.18
N LEU A 9 0.70 -6.22 -1.61
CA LEU A 9 -0.22 -6.16 -0.46
C LEU A 9 -1.61 -6.69 -0.82
N SER A 10 -2.07 -6.44 -2.06
CA SER A 10 -3.39 -6.89 -2.54
C SER A 10 -3.48 -8.41 -2.55
N GLU A 11 -2.42 -9.10 -2.99
CA GLU A 11 -2.34 -10.56 -2.93
C GLU A 11 -2.21 -11.07 -1.50
N ARG A 12 -1.34 -10.45 -0.69
CA ARG A 12 -1.07 -10.90 0.68
C ARG A 12 -2.26 -10.71 1.63
N TRP A 13 -2.97 -9.58 1.52
CA TRP A 13 -4.13 -9.26 2.35
C TRP A 13 -5.46 -9.69 1.72
N LYS A 14 -5.43 -10.34 0.54
CA LYS A 14 -6.62 -10.70 -0.25
C LYS A 14 -7.60 -9.52 -0.36
N SER A 15 -7.05 -8.31 -0.51
CA SER A 15 -7.81 -7.06 -0.52
C SER A 15 -7.58 -6.34 -1.83
N THR A 16 -8.53 -5.52 -2.27
CA THR A 16 -8.35 -4.78 -3.53
C THR A 16 -7.28 -3.71 -3.37
N SER A 17 -6.43 -3.52 -4.39
CA SER A 17 -5.39 -2.48 -4.44
C SER A 17 -5.94 -1.08 -4.15
N LEU A 18 -7.20 -0.81 -4.53
CA LEU A 18 -7.93 0.42 -4.20
C LEU A 18 -8.09 0.63 -2.69
N ARG A 19 -8.47 -0.43 -1.97
CA ARG A 19 -8.67 -0.40 -0.52
C ARG A 19 -7.36 -0.19 0.21
N ILE A 20 -6.28 -0.81 -0.26
CA ILE A 20 -4.93 -0.59 0.26
C ILE A 20 -4.48 0.84 -0.01
N GLY A 21 -4.72 1.38 -1.21
CA GLY A 21 -4.43 2.78 -1.52
C GLY A 21 -5.16 3.75 -0.57
N ILE A 22 -6.43 3.48 -0.26
CA ILE A 22 -7.19 4.25 0.74
C ILE A 22 -6.53 4.12 2.12
N LEU A 23 -6.13 2.92 2.57
CA LEU A 23 -5.47 2.72 3.86
C LEU A 23 -4.10 3.43 3.96
N CYS A 24 -3.36 3.50 2.85
CA CYS A 24 -2.10 4.23 2.77
C CYS A 24 -2.31 5.76 2.79
N VAL A 25 -3.40 6.25 2.20
CA VAL A 25 -3.80 7.68 2.26
C VAL A 25 -4.36 8.04 3.64
N ASP A 26 -5.13 7.15 4.25
CA ASP A 26 -5.73 7.29 5.58
C ASP A 26 -4.67 7.31 6.70
N GLY A 27 -3.40 7.00 6.37
CA GLY A 27 -2.31 6.93 7.34
C GLY A 27 -2.41 5.74 8.28
N ARG A 28 -3.24 4.74 7.94
CA ARG A 28 -3.44 3.51 8.73
C ARG A 28 -2.34 2.49 8.53
N ILE A 29 -1.59 2.58 7.43
CA ILE A 29 -0.40 1.76 7.19
C ILE A 29 0.81 2.63 7.53
N GLU A 30 1.44 2.32 8.66
CA GLU A 30 2.72 2.89 9.07
C GLU A 30 3.76 2.50 8.00
N ASP A 31 4.55 3.47 7.49
CA ASP A 31 5.45 3.31 6.32
C ASP A 31 4.81 3.30 4.92
N ALA A 32 3.63 3.89 4.75
CA ALA A 32 3.11 4.23 3.43
C ALA A 32 3.91 5.39 2.75
N ILE A 33 4.77 5.06 1.78
CA ILE A 33 5.54 6.01 0.97
C ILE A 33 4.91 6.18 -0.40
N ARG A 34 4.54 7.43 -0.73
CA ARG A 34 4.13 7.80 -2.09
C ARG A 34 5.35 8.15 -2.94
N LYS A 35 5.67 7.32 -3.94
CA LYS A 35 6.64 7.65 -4.98
C LYS A 35 5.92 7.87 -6.32
N GLY A 36 5.80 9.13 -6.72
CA GLY A 36 5.12 9.51 -7.95
C GLY A 36 3.63 9.17 -7.91
N LYS A 37 3.17 8.29 -8.82
CA LYS A 37 1.79 7.80 -8.89
C LYS A 37 1.56 6.49 -8.12
N THR A 38 2.61 5.87 -7.59
CA THR A 38 2.55 4.55 -6.95
C THR A 38 2.71 4.69 -5.44
N TRP A 39 1.86 3.97 -4.71
CA TRP A 39 1.94 3.83 -3.27
C TRP A 39 2.74 2.57 -2.92
N TYR A 40 3.70 2.75 -2.03
CA TYR A 40 4.48 1.68 -1.42
C TYR A 40 4.07 1.63 0.03
N CYS A 41 3.64 0.49 0.53
CA CYS A 41 3.14 0.36 1.89
C CYS A 41 3.80 -0.87 2.52
N GLN A 42 4.27 -0.76 3.76
CA GLN A 42 5.03 -1.81 4.46
C GLN A 42 4.19 -2.43 5.57
#